data_AF-A0A7V3IXD9-F1
#
_entry.id   AF-A0A7V3IXD9-F1
#
_cell.length_a   1.000
_cell.length_b   1.000
_cell.length_c   1.000
_cell.angle_alpha   90.00
_cell.angle_beta   90.00
_cell.angle_gamma   90.00
#
_symmetry.space_group_name_H-M   'P 1'
#
loop_
_entity.id
_entity.type
_entity.pdbx_description
1 polymer ?
#
loop_
_entity_poly.entity_id
_entity_poly.type
_entity_poly.pdbx_seq_one_letter_code
_entity_poly.pdbx_strand_id
1 'polypeptide(L)'
;WIETLFGHVKGEWPHLEKIRDGAELDAELVRVQSHYNTVRLSAAIGYVTPCDEHQGRGDAIRQARRDGLARARADRIDYRRHLKETQP
;
A
#
# COMPACT_ATOMS: atom_id res chain seq x y z
N TRP A 1 -15.92 6.19 -9.92
CA TRP A 1 -14.45 6.02 -9.93
C TRP A 1 -13.74 7.31 -9.53
N ILE A 2 -13.89 8.40 -10.29
CA ILE A 2 -13.30 9.71 -9.94
C ILE A 2 -13.89 10.30 -8.64
N GLU A 3 -15.19 10.18 -8.40
CA GLU A 3 -15.84 10.68 -7.18
C GLU A 3 -15.38 9.94 -5.92
N THR A 4 -15.15 8.63 -6.04
CA THR A 4 -14.59 7.79 -4.97
C THR A 4 -13.14 8.18 -4.65
N LEU A 5 -12.36 8.58 -5.66
CA LEU A 5 -11.02 9.12 -5.48
C LEU A 5 -11.08 10.44 -4.70
N PHE A 6 -11.94 11.38 -5.12
CA PHE A 6 -12.10 12.64 -4.40
C PHE A 6 -12.58 12.44 -2.96
N GLY A 7 -13.47 11.47 -2.72
CA GLY A 7 -13.89 11.10 -1.37
C GLY A 7 -12.71 10.66 -0.49
N HIS A 8 -11.83 9.80 -1.00
CA HIS A 8 -10.63 9.38 -0.26
C HIS A 8 -9.66 10.52 -0.01
N VAL A 9 -9.36 11.33 -1.04
CA VAL A 9 -8.41 12.44 -0.91
C VAL A 9 -8.90 13.44 0.14
N LYS A 10 -10.18 13.79 0.14
CA LYS A 10 -10.72 14.72 1.15
C LYS A 10 -10.85 14.09 2.54
N GLY A 11 -11.12 12.79 2.62
CA GLY A 11 -11.17 12.06 3.90
C GLY A 11 -9.79 11.92 4.56
N GLU A 12 -8.74 11.67 3.78
CA GLU A 12 -7.37 11.48 4.27
C GLU A 12 -6.62 12.82 4.44
N TRP A 13 -6.93 13.84 3.64
CA TRP A 13 -6.37 15.20 3.73
C TRP A 13 -7.48 16.25 3.93
N PRO A 14 -8.19 16.25 5.08
CA PRO A 14 -9.33 17.14 5.31
C PRO A 14 -8.95 18.64 5.41
N HIS A 15 -7.66 18.96 5.55
CA HIS A 15 -7.19 20.35 5.56
C HIS A 15 -7.26 21.01 4.18
N LEU A 16 -7.27 20.24 3.08
CA LEU A 16 -7.39 20.79 1.73
C LEU A 16 -8.68 21.60 1.56
N GLU A 17 -9.78 21.19 2.21
CA GLU A 17 -11.06 21.91 2.15
C GLU A 17 -11.06 23.25 2.92
N LYS A 18 -10.00 23.51 3.71
CA LYS A 18 -9.87 24.73 4.52
C LYS A 18 -8.97 25.79 3.87
N ILE A 19 -8.16 25.41 2.90
CA ILE A 19 -7.25 26.33 2.20
C ILE A 19 -8.09 27.27 1.31
N ARG A 20 -7.84 28.56 1.42
CA ARG A 20 -8.56 29.61 0.65
C ARG A 20 -7.70 30.25 -0.42
N ASP A 21 -6.39 30.29 -0.19
CA ASP A 21 -5.44 30.77 -1.19
C ASP A 21 -5.23 29.70 -2.27
N GLY A 22 -5.42 30.09 -3.53
CA GLY A 22 -5.33 29.16 -4.66
C GLY A 22 -3.91 28.64 -4.88
N ALA A 23 -2.90 29.48 -4.69
CA ALA A 23 -1.51 29.08 -4.88
C ALA A 23 -1.05 28.12 -3.76
N GLU A 24 -1.50 28.35 -2.53
CA GLU A 24 -1.32 27.43 -1.41
C GLU A 24 -1.99 26.08 -1.68
N LEU A 25 -3.23 26.07 -2.18
CA LEU A 25 -3.95 24.84 -2.50
C LEU A 25 -3.24 24.05 -3.60
N ASP A 26 -2.78 24.71 -4.66
CA ASP A 26 -2.04 24.06 -5.74
C ASP A 26 -0.74 23.42 -5.23
N ALA A 27 0.01 24.13 -4.38
CA ALA A 27 1.23 23.59 -3.77
C ALA A 27 0.96 22.35 -2.91
N GLU A 28 -0.08 22.40 -2.07
CA GLU A 28 -0.47 21.24 -1.25
C GLU A 28 -1.00 20.09 -2.10
N LEU A 29 -1.74 20.35 -3.18
CA LEU A 29 -2.22 19.31 -4.09
C LEU A 29 -1.08 18.57 -4.78
N VAL A 30 0.01 19.25 -5.17
CA VAL A 30 1.22 18.59 -5.71
C VAL A 30 1.81 17.61 -4.69
N ARG A 31 1.89 18.03 -3.42
CA ARG A 31 2.41 17.18 -2.34
C ARG A 31 1.50 15.97 -2.09
N VAL A 32 0.19 16.19 -2.00
CA VAL A 32 -0.81 15.14 -1.76
C VAL A 32 -0.85 14.16 -2.92
N GLN A 33 -0.81 14.64 -4.17
CA GLN A 33 -0.76 13.79 -5.36
C GLN A 33 0.47 12.86 -5.33
N SER A 34 1.65 13.42 -5.03
CA SER A 34 2.87 12.63 -4.92
C SER A 34 2.72 11.55 -3.86
N HIS A 35 2.28 11.90 -2.65
CA HIS A 35 2.09 10.95 -1.57
C HIS A 35 1.05 9.86 -1.90
N TYR A 36 -0.11 10.25 -2.45
CA TYR A 36 -1.18 9.32 -2.82
C TYR A 36 -0.68 8.29 -3.84
N ASN A 37 0.12 8.72 -4.81
CA ASN A 37 0.58 7.85 -5.87
C ASN A 37 1.76 6.97 -5.45
N THR A 38 2.70 7.48 -4.65
CA THR A 38 3.99 6.79 -4.43
C THR A 38 4.19 6.22 -3.04
N VAL A 39 3.36 6.58 -2.06
CA VAL A 39 3.52 6.14 -0.66
C VAL A 39 2.31 5.35 -0.17
N ARG A 40 1.11 5.84 -0.44
CA ARG A 40 -0.13 5.23 0.03
C ARG A 40 -0.37 3.87 -0.64
N LEU A 41 -0.53 2.82 0.17
CA LEU A 41 -1.00 1.51 -0.30
C LEU A 41 -2.52 1.52 -0.41
N SER A 42 -3.05 1.04 -1.54
CA SER A 42 -4.50 1.00 -1.77
C SER A 42 -5.03 -0.42 -1.77
N ALA A 43 -6.01 -0.69 -0.90
CA ALA A 43 -6.66 -2.00 -0.79
C ALA A 43 -7.39 -2.39 -2.08
N ALA A 44 -7.95 -1.42 -2.80
CA ALA A 44 -8.67 -1.63 -4.06
C ALA A 44 -7.79 -2.23 -5.18
N ILE A 45 -6.46 -2.05 -5.09
CA ILE A 45 -5.47 -2.59 -6.03
C ILE A 45 -4.56 -3.64 -5.39
N GLY A 46 -4.98 -4.23 -4.27
CA GLY A 46 -4.26 -5.32 -3.62
C GLY A 46 -3.05 -4.87 -2.80
N TYR A 47 -3.15 -3.71 -2.15
CA TYR A 47 -2.12 -3.14 -1.26
C TYR A 47 -0.78 -2.93 -1.96
N VAL A 48 -0.83 -2.27 -3.11
CA VAL A 48 0.35 -1.64 -3.73
C VAL A 48 0.04 -0.16 -3.91
N THR A 49 1.04 0.63 -4.29
CA THR A 49 0.81 2.05 -4.59
C THR A 49 0.21 2.21 -6.00
N PRO A 50 -0.59 3.26 -6.26
CA PRO A 50 -1.06 3.57 -7.61
C PRO A 50 0.08 3.67 -8.63
N CYS A 51 1.24 4.19 -8.22
CA CYS A 51 2.43 4.29 -9.06
C CYS A 51 3.02 2.90 -9.39
N ASP A 52 3.02 1.95 -8.45
CA ASP A 52 3.44 0.57 -8.71
C ASP A 52 2.57 -0.12 -9.76
N GLU A 53 1.24 0.07 -9.68
CA GLU A 53 0.32 -0.44 -10.70
C GLU A 53 0.55 0.21 -12.05
N HIS A 54 0.67 1.54 -12.07
CA HIS A 54 0.87 2.29 -13.30
C HIS A 54 2.15 1.87 -14.03
N GLN A 55 3.20 1.57 -13.28
CA GLN A 55 4.49 1.10 -13.81
C GLN A 55 4.51 -0.41 -14.11
N GLY A 56 3.40 -1.14 -13.90
CA GLY A 56 3.32 -2.59 -14.11
C GLY A 56 4.09 -3.43 -13.09
N ARG A 57 4.55 -2.83 -11.97
CA ARG A 57 5.29 -3.53 -10.90
C ARG A 57 4.36 -4.25 -9.91
N GLY A 58 3.07 -3.94 -9.95
CA GLY A 58 2.04 -4.48 -9.05
C GLY A 58 2.02 -6.00 -8.95
N ASP A 59 1.99 -6.70 -10.09
CA ASP A 59 1.91 -8.16 -10.12
C ASP A 59 3.12 -8.83 -9.48
N ALA A 60 4.31 -8.32 -9.77
CA ALA A 60 5.55 -8.81 -9.17
C ALA A 60 5.56 -8.63 -7.65
N ILE A 61 5.11 -7.47 -7.14
CA ILE A 61 5.01 -7.21 -5.70
C ILE A 61 4.02 -8.17 -5.02
N ARG A 62 2.85 -8.38 -5.64
CA ARG A 62 1.85 -9.31 -5.10
C ARG A 62 2.36 -10.76 -5.12
N GLN A 63 3.08 -11.16 -6.16
CA GLN A 63 3.68 -12.50 -6.24
C GLN A 63 4.75 -12.70 -5.15
N ALA A 64 5.68 -11.75 -5.02
CA ALA A 64 6.70 -11.80 -3.96
C ALA A 64 6.09 -11.92 -2.57
N ARG A 65 4.97 -11.23 -2.31
CA ARG A 65 4.21 -11.35 -1.06
C ARG A 65 3.66 -12.76 -0.84
N ARG A 66 3.08 -13.39 -1.87
CA ARG A 66 2.58 -14.78 -1.79
C ARG A 66 3.72 -15.75 -1.48
N ASP A 67 4.84 -15.58 -2.18
CA ASP A 67 6.02 -16.44 -2.02
C ASP A 67 6.62 -16.31 -0.61
N GLY A 68 6.71 -15.08 -0.09
CA GLY A 68 7.16 -14.83 1.28
C GLY A 68 6.26 -15.49 2.33
N LEU A 69 4.93 -15.44 2.15
CA LEU A 69 3.99 -16.10 3.06
C LEU A 69 4.09 -17.63 3.00
N ALA A 70 4.29 -18.19 1.80
CA ALA A 70 4.52 -19.62 1.62
C ALA A 70 5.82 -20.08 2.26
N ARG A 71 6.91 -19.32 2.07
CA ARG A 71 8.21 -19.56 2.72
C ARG A 71 8.09 -19.54 4.23
N ALA A 72 7.53 -18.48 4.80
CA ALA A 72 7.35 -18.36 6.24
C ALA A 72 6.48 -19.49 6.82
N ARG A 73 5.53 -20.04 6.05
CA ARG A 73 4.77 -21.22 6.46
C ARG A 73 5.64 -22.47 6.51
N ALA A 74 6.47 -22.72 5.49
CA ALA A 74 7.38 -23.85 5.46
C ALA A 74 8.36 -23.79 6.66
N ASP A 75 8.97 -22.63 6.88
CA ASP A 75 9.92 -22.42 7.97
C ASP A 75 9.29 -22.72 9.35
N ARG A 76 8.03 -22.31 9.56
CA ARG A 76 7.28 -22.63 10.79
C ARG A 76 7.01 -24.12 10.96
N ILE A 77 6.77 -24.86 9.87
CA ILE A 77 6.54 -26.30 9.92
C ILE A 77 7.84 -27.01 10.27
N ASP A 78 8.95 -26.63 9.63
CA ASP A 78 10.24 -27.26 9.85
C ASP A 78 10.78 -26.98 11.25
N TYR A 79 10.65 -25.74 11.74
CA TYR A 79 10.93 -25.41 13.15
C TYR A 79 10.16 -26.31 14.12
N ARG A 80 8.86 -26.53 13.89
CA ARG A 80 8.04 -27.39 14.74
C ARG A 80 8.42 -28.87 14.65
N ARG A 81 8.86 -29.34 13.48
CA ARG A 81 9.35 -30.72 13.30
C ARG A 81 10.61 -30.95 14.13
N HIS A 82 11.59 -30.05 13.99
CA HIS A 82 12.84 -30.12 14.76
C HIS A 82 12.61 -30.05 16.27
N LEU A 83 11.71 -29.17 16.73
CA LEU A 83 11.36 -29.12 18.15
C LEU A 83 10.79 -30.45 18.67
N LYS A 84 9.93 -31.13 17.89
CA LYS A 84 9.37 -32.44 18.28
C LYS A 84 10.44 -33.53 18.30
N GLU A 85 11.37 -33.53 17.35
CA GLU A 85 12.48 -34.49 17.29
C GLU A 85 13.46 -34.34 18.46
N THR A 86 13.58 -33.13 19.01
CA THR A 86 14.49 -32.81 20.11
C THR A 86 13.85 -33.00 21.50
N GLN A 87 12.55 -33.32 21.55
CA GLN A 87 11.82 -33.54 22.80
C GLN A 87 11.89 -35.04 23.18
N PRO A 88 12.38 -35.39 24.39
CA PRO A 88 12.59 -36.79 24.81
C PRO A 88 11.29 -37.58 25.00
#